data_AF-A0A178WUU0-F1
#
_entry.id   AF-A0A178WUU0-F1
#
_cell.length_a   1.000
_cell.length_b   1.000
_cell.length_c   1.000
_cell.angle_alpha   90.00
_cell.angle_beta   90.00
_cell.angle_gamma   90.00
#
_symmetry.space_group_name_H-M   'P 1'
#
loop_
_entity.id
_entity.type
_entity.pdbx_description
1 polymer ?
#
loop_
_entity_poly.entity_id
_entity_poly.type
_entity_poly.pdbx_seq_one_letter_code
_entity_poly.pdbx_strand_id
1 'polypeptide(L)' 'MIPLLAAVGAITIAVLLWRALGAQRISVPQRRPAVAPDDDPEFLRKLSEEQRNRRPDDTDS' A
#
# COMPACT_ATOMS: atom_id res chain seq x y z
N MET A 1 39.18 -29.53 5.07
CA MET A 1 37.86 -29.36 4.40
C MET A 1 36.89 -28.49 5.19
N ILE A 2 36.85 -28.62 6.52
CA ILE A 2 36.10 -27.75 7.45
C ILE A 2 36.21 -26.24 7.17
N PRO A 3 37.39 -25.64 6.86
CA PRO A 3 37.46 -24.20 6.60
C PRO A 3 36.67 -23.76 5.36
N LEU A 4 36.51 -24.63 4.35
CA LEU A 4 35.71 -24.33 3.17
C LEU A 4 34.22 -24.27 3.52
N LEU A 5 33.74 -25.23 4.32
CA LEU A 5 32.36 -25.25 4.82
C LEU A 5 32.07 -24.03 5.71
N ALA A 6 33.01 -23.65 6.57
CA ALA A 6 32.90 -22.45 7.41
C ALA A 6 32.85 -21.16 6.56
N ALA A 7 33.67 -21.07 5.51
CA ALA A 7 33.67 -19.92 4.60
C ALA A 7 32.33 -19.79 3.87
N VAL A 8 31.78 -20.90 3.37
CA VAL A 8 30.46 -20.90 2.73
C VAL A 8 29.40 -20.43 3.73
N GLY A 9 29.34 -21.03 4.92
CA GLY A 9 28.37 -20.63 5.95
C GLY A 9 28.46 -19.16 6.36
N ALA A 10 29.68 -18.63 6.51
CA ALA A 10 29.92 -17.23 6.83
C ALA A 10 29.41 -16.30 5.72
N ILE A 11 29.64 -16.65 4.45
CA ILE A 11 29.13 -15.87 3.30
C ILE A 11 27.60 -15.89 3.29
N THR A 12 26.96 -17.04 3.51
CA THR A 12 25.49 -17.13 3.54
C THR A 12 24.90 -16.23 4.63
N ILE A 13 25.47 -16.26 5.83
CA ILE A 13 25.02 -15.43 6.96
C ILE A 13 25.22 -13.94 6.64
N ALA A 14 26.37 -13.56 6.08
CA ALA A 14 26.64 -12.19 5.68
C ALA A 14 25.64 -11.67 4.64
N VAL A 15 25.31 -12.47 3.63
CA VAL A 15 24.30 -12.13 2.61
C VAL A 15 22.90 -12.01 3.22
N LEU A 16 22.54 -12.90 4.14
CA LEU A 16 21.24 -12.84 4.84
C LEU A 16 21.13 -11.59 5.70
N LEU A 17 22.17 -11.25 6.47
CA LEU A 17 22.23 -10.02 7.26
C LEU A 17 22.18 -8.78 6.36
N TRP A 18 22.90 -8.78 5.24
CA TRP A 18 22.82 -7.70 4.25
C TRP A 18 21.41 -7.56 3.68
N ARG A 19 20.74 -8.65 3.32
CA ARG A 19 19.35 -8.60 2.83
C ARG A 19 18.40 -8.12 3.92
N ALA A 20 18.51 -8.62 5.14
CA ALA A 20 17.61 -8.27 6.23
C ALA A 20 17.78 -6.81 6.68
N LEU A 21 19.01 -6.33 6.84
CA LEU A 21 19.30 -4.98 7.35
C LEU A 21 19.43 -3.94 6.23
N GLY A 22 19.96 -4.34 5.06
CA GLY A 22 20.14 -3.47 3.90
C GLY A 22 18.87 -3.29 3.07
N ALA A 23 17.98 -4.29 2.99
CA ALA A 23 16.69 -4.12 2.31
C ALA A 23 15.69 -3.27 3.12
N GLN A 24 15.85 -3.16 4.44
CA GLN A 24 15.01 -2.28 5.26
C GLN A 24 15.19 -0.78 4.94
N ARG A 25 16.30 -0.39 4.30
CA ARG A 25 16.51 1.00 3.86
C ARG A 25 15.97 1.28 2.45
N ILE A 26 15.61 0.25 1.72
CA ILE A 26 14.86 0.37 0.46
C ILE A 26 13.41 -0.04 0.76
N SER A 27 12.79 0.63 1.73
CA SER A 27 11.37 0.87 1.63
C SER A 27 11.20 1.66 0.33
N VAL A 28 10.91 0.96 -0.76
CA VAL A 28 10.18 1.56 -1.88
C VAL A 28 9.05 2.32 -1.20
N PRO A 29 8.90 3.65 -1.39
CA PRO A 29 7.80 4.37 -0.78
C PRO A 29 6.57 3.56 -1.15
N GLN A 30 5.96 2.93 -0.13
CA GLN A 30 4.78 2.12 -0.29
C GLN A 30 3.81 3.13 -0.86
N ARG A 31 3.64 3.08 -2.20
CA ARG A 31 2.89 4.08 -2.94
C ARG A 31 1.57 4.06 -2.21
N ARG A 32 1.25 5.16 -1.50
CA ARG A 32 -0.03 5.27 -0.81
C ARG A 32 -1.04 4.76 -1.82
N PRO A 33 -1.88 3.76 -1.48
CA PRO A 33 -2.87 3.28 -2.44
C PRO A 33 -3.51 4.53 -2.98
N ALA A 34 -3.34 4.74 -4.29
CA ALA A 34 -3.94 5.88 -4.95
C ALA A 34 -5.43 5.59 -4.79
N VAL A 35 -6.03 6.23 -3.79
CA VAL A 35 -7.46 6.12 -3.55
C VAL A 35 -8.06 6.55 -4.88
N ALA A 36 -8.81 5.64 -5.50
CA ALA A 36 -9.48 5.97 -6.73
C ALA A 36 -10.41 7.15 -6.40
N PRO A 37 -10.60 8.12 -7.32
CA PRO A 37 -11.50 9.25 -7.07
C PRO A 37 -12.90 8.82 -6.60
N ASP A 38 -13.35 7.62 -6.98
CA ASP A 38 -14.63 7.02 -6.56
C ASP A 38 -14.63 6.53 -5.09
N ASP A 39 -13.46 6.21 -4.53
CA ASP A 39 -13.25 5.78 -3.14
C ASP A 39 -12.96 6.96 -2.19
N ASP A 40 -12.94 8.19 -2.71
CA ASP A 40 -12.76 9.39 -1.89
C ASP A 40 -14.07 9.67 -1.11
N PRO A 41 -14.01 9.76 0.22
CA PRO A 41 -15.21 9.99 1.05
C PRO A 41 -15.90 11.31 0.70
N GLU A 42 -15.14 12.30 0.23
CA GLU A 42 -15.65 13.60 -0.18
C GLU A 42 -16.42 13.54 -1.52
N PHE A 43 -16.05 12.63 -2.44
CA PHE A 43 -16.78 12.44 -3.70
C PHE A 43 -18.15 11.80 -3.45
N LEU A 44 -18.18 10.74 -2.65
CA LEU A 44 -19.43 10.05 -2.29
C LEU A 44 -20.39 10.97 -1.52
N ARG A 45 -19.88 11.85 -0.66
CA ARG A 45 -20.67 12.89 0.02
C ARG A 45 -21.37 13.81 -0.98
N LYS A 46 -20.62 14.36 -1.94
CA LYS A 46 -21.19 15.22 -3.00
C LYS A 46 -22.25 14.49 -3.84
N LEU A 47 -22.01 13.24 -4.21
CA LEU A 47 -22.97 12.43 -4.96
C LEU A 47 -24.26 12.18 -4.16
N SER A 48 -24.13 11.89 -2.86
CA SER A 48 -25.28 11.68 -1.98
C SER A 48 -26.13 12.94 -1.78
N GLU A 49 -25.48 14.10 -1.73
CA GLU A 49 -26.14 15.41 -1.67
C GLU A 49 -26.87 15.71 -2.98
N GLU A 50 -26.25 15.46 -4.13
CA GLU A 50 -26.87 15.67 -5.44
C GLU A 50 -28.06 14.74 -5.66
N GLN A 51 -27.95 13.46 -5.29
CA GLN A 51 -29.08 12.51 -5.36
C GLN A 51 -30.25 12.94 -4.45
N ARG A 52 -29.95 13.44 -3.25
CA ARG A 52 -30.99 13.92 -2.33
C ARG A 52 -31.65 15.21 -2.84
N ASN A 53 -30.90 16.10 -3.47
CA ASN A 53 -31.41 17.34 -4.05
C ASN A 53 -32.15 17.15 -5.38
N ARG A 54 -31.94 16.03 -6.10
CA ARG A 54 -32.77 15.63 -7.25
C ARG A 54 -34.08 14.95 -6.86
N ARG A 55 -34.24 14.55 -5.60
CA ARG A 55 -35.43 13.87 -5.06
C ARG A 55 -36.55 14.75 -4.46
N PRO A 56 -36.56 16.10 -4.51
CA PRO A 56 -37.78 16.86 -4.28
C PRO A 56 -38.44 17.10 -5.64
N ASP A 57 -39.62 16.50 -5.87
CA ASP A 57 -40.71 16.99 -6.77
C ASP A 57 -41.56 15.85 -7.41
N ASP A 58 -41.38 14.58 -7.02
CA ASP A 58 -42.25 13.48 -7.48
C ASP A 58 -43.28 13.00 -6.42
N THR A 59 -43.69 13.86 -5.46
CA THR A 59 -44.71 13.50 -4.45
C THR A 59 -45.86 14.52 -4.35
N ASP A 60 -46.16 15.27 -5.42
CA ASP A 60 -47.38 16.08 -5.46
C ASP A 60 -47.92 16.21 -6.90
N SER A 61 -48.60 15.16 -7.40
CA SER A 61 -49.52 15.20 -8.56
C SER A 61 -50.44 13.98 -8.57
#